data_AF-A0A4S2CZF0-F1
#
_entry.id   AF-A0A4S2CZF0-F1
#
_cell.length_a   1.000
_cell.length_b   1.000
_cell.length_c   1.000
_cell.angle_alpha   90.00
_cell.angle_beta   90.00
_cell.angle_gamma   90.00
#
_symmetry.space_group_name_H-M   'P 1'
#
loop_
_entity.id
_entity.type
_entity.pdbx_description
1 polymer ?
#
loop_
_entity_poly.entity_id
_entity_poly.type
_entity_poly.pdbx_seq_one_letter_code
_entity_poly.pdbx_strand_id
1 'polypeptide(L)'
;MSAEQSRAFLRCPHCESAAIVRTSCSHNKLLRESLLQCKNVVCGHTFSAYTEIVKTISPSSCPRDDVDLPMCSLKEREAYKIRAKENQSAYAAVTAARAAKRRKSS
;
A
#
# COMPACT_ATOMS: atom_id res chain seq x y z
N MET A 1 -15.77 11.00 14.10
CA MET A 1 -14.35 10.60 13.95
C MET A 1 -14.25 9.47 12.94
N SER A 2 -14.60 9.74 11.67
CA SER A 2 -14.47 8.75 10.60
C SER A 2 -13.05 8.84 10.07
N ALA A 3 -12.26 7.79 10.28
CA ALA A 3 -11.02 7.59 9.56
C ALA A 3 -11.38 7.39 8.09
N GLU A 4 -11.59 8.50 7.38
CA GLU A 4 -11.54 8.54 5.93
C GLU A 4 -10.22 7.86 5.57
N GLN A 5 -10.31 6.62 5.09
CA GLN A 5 -9.17 5.78 4.75
C GLN A 5 -8.46 6.42 3.56
N SER A 6 -7.70 7.47 3.84
CA SER A 6 -6.70 8.02 2.96
C SER A 6 -5.79 6.86 2.60
N ARG A 7 -5.64 6.59 1.31
CA ARG A 7 -4.72 5.61 0.71
C ARG A 7 -3.26 6.05 0.92
N ALA A 8 -2.90 6.35 2.16
CA ALA A 8 -1.54 6.64 2.54
C ALA A 8 -0.80 5.31 2.58
N PHE A 9 0.32 5.27 1.86
CA PHE A 9 1.17 4.09 1.78
C PHE A 9 1.63 3.64 3.18
N LEU A 10 1.98 4.59 4.04
CA LEU A 10 2.33 4.38 5.43
C LEU A 10 1.67 5.43 6.33
N ARG A 11 1.44 5.06 7.59
CA ARG A 11 0.93 5.94 8.64
C ARG A 11 2.05 6.29 9.62
N CYS A 12 1.96 7.49 10.18
CA CYS A 12 2.89 7.91 11.23
C CYS A 12 2.72 7.03 12.48
N PRO A 13 3.79 6.47 13.05
CA PRO A 13 3.70 5.61 14.23
C PRO A 13 3.28 6.37 15.49
N HIS A 14 3.38 7.70 15.53
CA HIS A 14 3.04 8.51 16.70
C HIS A 14 1.58 8.96 16.76
N CYS A 15 0.95 9.22 15.61
CA CYS A 15 -0.39 9.81 15.57
C CYS A 15 -1.32 9.18 14.52
N GLU A 16 -0.88 8.10 13.87
CA GLU A 16 -1.62 7.32 12.85
C GLU A 16 -2.11 8.12 11.63
N SER A 17 -1.74 9.40 11.58
CA SER A 17 -2.03 10.28 10.47
C SER A 17 -1.27 9.81 9.24
N ALA A 18 -1.87 10.03 8.07
CA ALA A 18 -1.24 9.73 6.79
C ALA A 18 0.16 10.36 6.70
N ALA A 19 1.14 9.58 6.23
CA ALA A 19 2.44 10.10 5.86
C ALA A 19 2.54 10.25 4.33
N ILE A 20 3.34 11.21 3.88
CA ILE A 20 3.64 11.46 2.47
C ILE A 20 5.11 11.18 2.18
N VAL A 21 5.38 10.49 1.08
CA VAL A 21 6.74 10.32 0.58
C VAL A 21 7.24 11.66 0.06
N ARG A 22 8.37 12.13 0.58
CA ARG A 22 9.05 13.36 0.14
C ARG A 22 10.09 13.04 -0.92
N THR A 23 10.89 12.02 -0.66
CA THR A 23 11.89 11.50 -1.60
C THR A 23 11.95 9.98 -1.45
N SER A 24 12.41 9.31 -2.50
CA SER A 24 12.67 7.88 -2.44
C SER A 24 13.92 7.54 -3.23
N CYS A 25 14.71 6.60 -2.70
CA CYS A 25 15.92 6.08 -3.32
C CYS A 25 15.74 4.58 -3.53
N SER A 26 16.04 4.10 -4.74
CA SER A 26 16.11 2.67 -5.01
C SER A 26 17.51 2.18 -4.69
N HIS A 27 17.63 1.26 -3.73
CA HIS A 27 18.89 0.62 -3.37
C HIS A 27 19.24 -0.50 -4.35
N ASN A 28 18.25 -1.32 -4.68
CA ASN A 28 18.34 -2.35 -5.71
C ASN A 28 16.96 -2.58 -6.34
N LYS A 29 16.81 -3.63 -7.15
CA LYS A 29 15.54 -3.95 -7.84
C LYS A 29 14.41 -4.36 -6.91
N LEU A 30 14.74 -4.83 -5.71
CA LEU A 30 13.81 -5.37 -4.72
C LEU A 30 13.57 -4.40 -3.56
N LEU A 31 14.50 -3.50 -3.27
CA LEU A 31 14.48 -2.63 -2.11
C LEU A 31 14.45 -1.14 -2.49
N ARG A 32 13.43 -0.45 -1.96
CA ARG A 32 13.30 1.02 -2.06
C ARG A 32 13.21 1.63 -0.68
N GLU A 33 14.04 2.63 -0.43
CA GLU A 33 13.95 3.49 0.76
C GLU A 33 13.13 4.72 0.42
N SER A 34 12.26 5.14 1.33
CA SER A 34 11.43 6.33 1.19
C SER A 34 11.56 7.19 2.43
N LEU A 35 11.87 8.47 2.25
CA LEU A 35 11.76 9.48 3.30
C LEU A 35 10.33 9.98 3.33
N LEU A 36 9.65 9.82 4.46
CA LEU A 36 8.27 10.21 4.66
C LEU A 36 8.12 11.31 5.71
N GLN A 37 7.12 12.15 5.52
CA GLN A 37 6.71 13.16 6.49
C GLN A 37 5.24 12.99 6.88
N CYS A 38 4.96 13.07 8.17
CA CYS A 38 3.60 13.07 8.69
C CYS A 38 2.81 14.29 8.18
N LYS A 39 1.57 14.09 7.74
CA LYS A 39 0.68 15.20 7.35
C LYS A 39 0.15 16.00 8.53
N ASN A 40 0.11 15.43 9.73
CA ASN A 40 -0.27 16.18 10.91
C ASN A 40 0.86 17.14 11.28
N VAL A 41 0.65 18.43 11.00
CA VAL A 41 1.64 19.50 11.23
C VAL A 41 2.04 19.59 12.70
N VAL A 42 1.12 19.30 13.63
CA VAL A 42 1.42 19.28 15.07
C VAL A 42 2.37 18.13 15.41
N CYS A 43 2.23 16.98 14.74
CA CYS A 43 3.13 15.85 14.93
C CYS A 43 4.48 16.09 14.26
N GLY A 44 4.50 16.60 13.03
CA GLY A 44 5.72 16.97 12.29
C GLY A 44 6.71 15.84 11.98
N HIS A 45 6.46 14.62 12.46
CA HIS A 45 7.41 13.51 12.44
C HIS A 45 7.82 13.16 11.00
N THR A 46 9.13 13.02 10.80
CA THR A 46 9.75 12.67 9.53
C THR A 46 10.58 11.41 9.75
N PHE A 47 10.40 10.40 8.90
CA PHE A 47 10.98 9.07 9.09
C PHE A 47 11.32 8.41 7.76
N SER A 48 12.33 7.54 7.76
CA SER A 48 12.64 6.68 6.62
C SER A 48 11.95 5.32 6.77
N ALA A 49 11.52 4.74 5.66
CA ALA A 49 10.98 3.38 5.62
C ALA A 49 11.44 2.64 4.37
N TYR A 50 11.65 1.34 4.54
CA TYR A 50 11.97 0.42 3.45
C TYR A 50 10.72 -0.28 2.94
N THR A 51 10.63 -0.39 1.61
CA THR A 51 9.67 -1.26 0.93
C THR A 51 10.47 -2.30 0.17
N GLU A 52 10.26 -3.55 0.53
CA GLU A 52 10.96 -4.70 -0.04
C GLU A 52 9.99 -5.63 -0.76
N ILE A 53 10.38 -6.08 -1.95
CA ILE A 53 9.74 -7.19 -2.65
C ILE A 53 10.37 -8.48 -2.13
N VAL A 54 9.62 -9.25 -1.35
CA VAL A 54 10.16 -10.39 -0.60
C VAL A 54 9.83 -11.77 -1.18
N LYS A 55 8.80 -11.87 -2.02
CA LYS A 55 8.35 -13.14 -2.61
C LYS A 55 7.51 -12.95 -3.86
N THR A 56 7.48 -13.98 -4.69
CA THR A 56 6.63 -14.06 -5.88
C THR A 56 5.32 -14.77 -5.54
N ILE A 57 4.21 -14.04 -5.59
CA ILE A 57 2.87 -14.61 -5.36
C ILE A 57 2.36 -15.32 -6.62
N SER A 58 2.50 -14.66 -7.77
CA SER A 58 2.19 -15.15 -9.11
C SER A 58 3.42 -14.95 -9.99
N PRO A 59 3.81 -15.91 -10.84
CA PRO A 59 4.96 -15.77 -11.72
C PRO A 59 4.77 -14.59 -12.68
N SER A 60 5.88 -13.91 -13.01
CA SER A 60 5.91 -12.90 -14.06
C SER A 60 5.79 -13.56 -15.43
N SER A 61 5.05 -12.95 -16.36
CA SER A 61 5.04 -13.35 -17.78
C SER A 61 6.33 -12.93 -18.52
N CYS A 62 7.11 -12.03 -17.92
CA CYS A 62 8.41 -11.58 -18.42
C CYS A 62 9.44 -11.66 -17.28
N PRO A 63 9.94 -12.87 -16.94
CA PRO A 63 10.95 -13.01 -15.89
C PRO A 63 12.27 -12.36 -16.31
N ARG A 64 13.03 -11.90 -15.32
CA ARG A 64 14.39 -11.41 -15.50
C ARG A 64 15.35 -12.35 -14.79
N ASP A 65 16.47 -12.66 -15.45
CA ASP A 65 17.45 -13.63 -14.92
C ASP A 65 18.21 -13.14 -13.68
N ASP A 66 18.25 -11.82 -13.46
CA ASP A 66 18.93 -11.21 -12.30
C ASP A 66 17.97 -10.84 -11.15
N VAL A 67 16.77 -11.42 -11.16
CA VAL A 67 15.80 -11.28 -10.07
C VAL A 67 15.45 -12.66 -9.55
N ASP A 68 16.05 -13.01 -8.41
CA ASP A 68 15.73 -14.23 -7.68
C ASP A 68 14.82 -13.92 -6.49
N LEU A 69 13.60 -14.45 -6.53
CA LEU A 69 12.57 -14.25 -5.52
C LEU A 69 11.92 -15.60 -5.20
N PRO A 70 11.82 -15.99 -3.91
CA PRO A 70 11.16 -17.24 -3.56
C PRO A 70 9.68 -17.19 -3.95
N MET A 71 9.18 -18.30 -4.48
CA MET A 71 7.75 -18.47 -4.72
C MET A 71 7.02 -18.66 -3.39
N CYS A 72 5.85 -18.02 -3.24
CA CYS A 72 5.00 -18.27 -2.08
C CYS A 72 4.46 -19.72 -2.09
N SER A 73 4.15 -20.25 -0.91
CA SER A 73 3.48 -21.54 -0.77
C SER A 73 2.04 -21.52 -1.29
N LEU A 74 1.46 -22.69 -1.53
CA LEU A 74 0.06 -22.82 -1.96
C LEU A 74 -0.91 -22.22 -0.93
N LYS A 75 -0.69 -22.52 0.36
CA LYS A 75 -1.50 -21.98 1.48
C LYS A 75 -1.46 -20.45 1.51
N GLU A 76 -0.28 -19.86 1.37
CA GLU A 76 -0.13 -18.40 1.29
C GLU A 76 -0.84 -17.83 0.06
N ARG A 77 -0.70 -18.48 -1.10
CA ARG A 77 -1.35 -18.03 -2.34
C ARG A 77 -2.87 -18.01 -2.20
N GLU A 78 -3.46 -19.01 -1.56
CA GLU A 78 -4.90 -19.04 -1.27
C GLU A 78 -5.32 -17.90 -0.33
N ALA A 79 -4.57 -17.67 0.74
CA ALA A 79 -4.81 -16.55 1.65
C ALA A 79 -4.75 -15.19 0.92
N TYR A 80 -3.77 -14.99 0.03
CA TYR A 80 -3.70 -13.79 -0.80
C TYR A 80 -4.91 -13.64 -1.72
N LYS A 81 -5.40 -14.73 -2.33
CA LYS A 81 -6.60 -14.70 -3.19
C LYS A 81 -7.86 -14.30 -2.41
N ILE A 82 -8.03 -14.83 -1.20
CA ILE A 82 -9.17 -14.49 -0.33
C ILE A 82 -9.11 -13.00 0.02
N ARG A 83 -7.97 -12.53 0.55
CA ARG A 83 -7.76 -11.12 0.91
C ARG A 83 -7.93 -10.17 -0.28
N ALA A 84 -7.48 -10.57 -1.48
CA ALA A 84 -7.65 -9.77 -2.69
C ALA A 84 -9.14 -9.61 -3.06
N LYS A 85 -9.94 -10.67 -2.97
CA LYS A 85 -11.40 -10.61 -3.21
C LYS A 85 -12.10 -9.71 -2.19
N GLU A 86 -11.75 -9.82 -0.91
CA GLU A 86 -12.28 -8.98 0.16
C GLU A 86 -11.92 -7.50 -0.05
N ASN A 87 -10.66 -7.20 -0.38
CA ASN A 87 -10.23 -5.84 -0.68
C ASN A 87 -10.96 -5.27 -1.91
N GLN A 88 -11.21 -6.11 -2.93
CA GLN A 88 -11.91 -5.70 -4.15
C GLN A 88 -13.38 -5.39 -3.90
N SER A 89 -14.09 -6.21 -3.10
CA SER A 89 -15.48 -5.94 -2.73
C SER A 89 -15.61 -4.69 -1.85
N ALA A 90 -14.71 -4.51 -0.89
CA ALA A 90 -14.63 -3.31 -0.06
C ALA A 90 -14.39 -2.05 -0.91
N TYR A 91 -13.44 -2.09 -1.86
CA TYR A 91 -13.18 -0.98 -2.77
C TYR A 91 -14.37 -0.65 -3.68
N ALA A 92 -15.05 -1.68 -4.20
CA ALA A 92 -16.26 -1.50 -5.00
C ALA A 92 -17.38 -0.81 -4.21
N ALA A 93 -17.62 -1.23 -2.97
CA ALA A 93 -18.61 -0.63 -2.08
C ALA A 93 -18.28 0.85 -1.76
N VAL A 94 -17.02 1.16 -1.45
CA VAL A 94 -16.57 2.54 -1.20
C VAL A 94 -16.74 3.41 -2.45
N THR A 95 -16.41 2.89 -3.63
CA THR A 95 -16.54 3.60 -4.91
C THR A 95 -18.01 3.87 -5.25
N ALA A 96 -18.89 2.88 -5.06
CA ALA A 96 -20.33 3.03 -5.25
C ALA A 96 -20.94 4.07 -4.29
N ALA A 97 -20.56 4.03 -3.01
CA ALA A 97 -21.01 5.01 -2.02
C ALA A 97 -20.57 6.45 -2.35
N ARG A 98 -19.32 6.63 -2.82
CA ARG A 98 -18.81 7.92 -3.29
C ARG A 98 -19.58 8.42 -4.52
N ALA A 99 -19.88 7.54 -5.48
CA ALA A 99 -20.66 7.88 -6.66
C ALA A 99 -22.11 8.29 -6.30
N ALA A 100 -22.75 7.59 -5.37
CA ALA A 100 -24.09 7.92 -4.88
C ALA A 100 -24.14 9.27 -4.16
N LYS A 101 -23.12 9.61 -3.35
CA LYS A 101 -23.00 10.93 -2.72
C LYS A 101 -22.85 12.06 -3.75
N ARG A 102 -22.03 11.88 -4.81
CA ARG A 102 -21.87 12.89 -5.88
C ARG A 102 -23.18 13.17 -6.66
N ARG A 103 -24.03 12.16 -6.84
CA ARG A 103 -25.35 12.32 -7.49
C ARG A 103 -26.38 13.05 -6.65
N LYS A 104 -26.25 13.03 -5.31
CA LYS A 104 -27.16 13.73 -4.39
C LYS A 104 -26.74 15.18 -4.12
N SER A 105 -25.53 15.56 -4.52
CA SER A 105 -25.00 16.92 -4.40
C SER A 105 -25.10 17.72 -5.70
N SER A 106 -25.79 17.20 -6.71
CA SER A 106 -26.07 17.82 -8.00
C SER A 106 -27.56 17.87 -8.23
#